data_AF-A0A540X736-F1
#
_entry.id   AF-A0A540X736-F1
#
_cell.length_a   1.000
_cell.length_b   1.000
_cell.length_c   1.000
_cell.angle_alpha   90.00
_cell.angle_beta   90.00
_cell.angle_gamma   90.00
#
_symmetry.space_group_name_H-M   'P 1'
#
loop_
_entity.id
_entity.type
_entity.pdbx_description
1 polymer ?
#
loop_
_entity_poly.entity_id
_entity_poly.type
_entity_poly.pdbx_seq_one_letter_code
_entity_poly.pdbx_strand_id
1 'polypeptide(L)'
;MPSHGGLAPPSTGTITAIPHPQNQRLLILTTALPLLSLAAAWFVAPGWSYIAASAVLLAFLAVLGQSITGTPFGVLISERNIMSLSRFQAVTWTVVVVAGYLTMVIARVKANTPNAVDVAIPQELWWAMGIASTSLLGTSLLLSGKRSKTPDARAVDATAAQLAEPPSEINAQRQGALYANKGIQDARISDMFQGDEVGNTAQIDLAKVQMFYFTAIAAVTYFVDISMAIQRGSLTSLPELSEGLVALLAISHGGYLVSKTTDHSNSKPS
;
A
#
# COMPACT_ATOMS: atom_id res chain seq x y z
N MET A 1 33.90 -33.51 45.37
CA MET A 1 33.24 -33.94 44.12
C MET A 1 32.14 -32.94 43.81
N PRO A 2 32.25 -32.14 42.72
CA PRO A 2 31.27 -31.14 42.37
C PRO A 2 30.07 -31.78 41.65
N SER A 3 28.86 -31.47 42.12
CA SER A 3 27.59 -31.88 41.51
C SER A 3 27.31 -31.02 40.28
N HIS A 4 27.25 -31.65 39.11
CA HIS A 4 26.81 -31.02 37.87
C HIS A 4 25.33 -30.59 37.96
N GLY A 5 25.08 -29.29 37.88
CA GLY A 5 23.74 -28.73 37.68
C GLY A 5 23.25 -29.05 36.26
N GLY A 6 22.21 -29.87 36.16
CA GLY A 6 21.53 -30.17 34.90
C GLY A 6 20.84 -28.94 34.34
N LEU A 7 21.15 -28.60 33.10
CA LEU A 7 20.45 -27.59 32.30
C LEU A 7 19.00 -28.03 32.08
N ALA A 8 18.05 -27.14 32.39
CA ALA A 8 16.65 -27.34 32.03
C ALA A 8 16.49 -27.35 30.49
N PRO A 9 15.65 -28.23 29.93
CA PRO A 9 15.41 -28.25 28.49
C PRO A 9 14.71 -26.96 28.04
N PRO A 10 14.96 -26.48 26.80
CA PRO A 10 14.32 -25.29 26.28
C PRO A 10 12.80 -25.49 26.21
N SER A 11 12.06 -24.48 26.66
CA SER A 11 10.60 -24.43 26.54
C SER A 11 10.22 -24.57 25.07
N THR A 12 9.58 -25.68 24.73
CA THR A 12 8.89 -25.88 23.45
C THR A 12 7.80 -24.83 23.35
N GLY A 13 8.11 -23.73 22.65
CA GLY A 13 7.11 -22.76 22.25
C GLY A 13 6.01 -23.51 21.51
N THR A 14 4.81 -23.51 22.09
CA THR A 14 3.62 -24.00 21.42
C THR A 14 3.45 -23.19 20.14
N ILE A 15 3.77 -23.81 19.01
CA ILE A 15 3.37 -23.29 17.70
C ILE A 15 1.85 -23.35 17.71
N THR A 16 1.20 -22.23 18.00
CA THR A 16 -0.25 -22.11 17.95
C THR A 16 -0.66 -22.30 16.49
N ALA A 17 -1.05 -23.53 16.14
CA ALA A 17 -1.54 -23.85 14.82
C ALA A 17 -2.79 -22.99 14.54
N ILE A 18 -2.73 -22.20 13.47
CA ILE A 18 -3.86 -21.38 13.02
C ILE A 18 -5.03 -22.35 12.67
N PRO A 19 -6.24 -22.15 13.20
CA PRO A 19 -7.36 -23.07 13.00
C PRO A 19 -7.67 -23.33 11.51
N HIS A 20 -7.70 -24.62 11.16
CA HIS A 20 -7.85 -25.12 9.79
C HIS A 20 -9.10 -24.67 8.98
N PRO A 21 -10.31 -24.45 9.56
CA PRO A 21 -11.51 -24.15 8.76
C PRO A 21 -11.60 -22.70 8.26
N GLN A 22 -10.95 -21.74 8.93
CA GLN A 22 -10.87 -20.35 8.46
C GLN A 22 -10.01 -20.24 7.19
N ASN A 23 -8.97 -21.07 7.10
CA ASN A 23 -8.04 -21.11 5.96
C ASN A 23 -8.71 -21.63 4.69
N GLN A 24 -9.66 -22.57 4.79
CA GLN A 24 -10.33 -23.12 3.61
C GLN A 24 -11.24 -22.09 2.91
N ARG A 25 -12.00 -21.29 3.68
CA ARG A 25 -12.83 -20.22 3.11
C ARG A 25 -11.98 -19.13 2.45
N LEU A 26 -10.89 -18.74 3.10
CA LEU A 26 -9.98 -17.73 2.56
C LEU A 26 -9.25 -18.22 1.31
N LEU A 27 -8.83 -19.49 1.28
CA LEU A 27 -8.23 -20.12 0.10
C LEU A 27 -9.19 -20.19 -1.10
N ILE A 28 -10.46 -20.51 -0.85
CA ILE A 28 -11.50 -20.50 -1.89
C ILE A 28 -11.72 -19.07 -2.39
N LEU A 29 -11.76 -18.07 -1.51
CA LEU A 29 -11.98 -16.68 -1.93
C LEU A 29 -10.80 -16.10 -2.70
N THR A 30 -9.55 -16.39 -2.31
CA THR A 30 -8.36 -15.92 -3.03
C THR A 30 -8.24 -16.53 -4.43
N THR A 31 -8.79 -17.71 -4.65
CA THR A 31 -8.85 -18.35 -5.98
C THR A 31 -10.08 -17.93 -6.79
N ALA A 32 -11.23 -17.76 -6.15
CA ALA A 32 -12.49 -17.41 -6.80
C ALA A 32 -12.55 -15.94 -7.25
N LEU A 33 -12.01 -15.00 -6.48
CA LEU A 33 -12.12 -13.56 -6.79
C LEU A 33 -11.38 -13.15 -8.08
N PRO A 34 -10.18 -13.66 -8.41
CA PRO A 34 -9.58 -13.43 -9.72
C PRO A 34 -10.42 -13.98 -10.87
N LEU A 35 -11.07 -15.14 -10.71
CA LEU A 35 -11.99 -15.66 -11.71
C LEU A 35 -13.26 -14.80 -11.81
N LEU A 36 -13.72 -14.27 -10.68
CA LEU A 36 -14.87 -13.37 -10.64
C LEU A 36 -14.57 -12.02 -11.32
N SER A 37 -13.33 -11.51 -11.28
CA SER A 37 -12.99 -10.27 -11.99
C SER A 37 -12.99 -10.48 -13.51
N LEU A 38 -12.53 -11.64 -13.99
CA LEU A 38 -12.68 -12.06 -15.39
C LEU A 38 -14.16 -12.19 -15.78
N ALA A 39 -14.96 -12.86 -14.94
CA ALA A 39 -16.39 -13.02 -15.17
C ALA A 39 -17.11 -11.67 -15.17
N ALA A 40 -16.75 -10.74 -14.27
CA ALA A 40 -17.28 -9.40 -14.24
C ALA A 40 -16.96 -8.64 -15.54
N ALA A 41 -15.72 -8.70 -16.02
CA ALA A 41 -15.34 -8.09 -17.29
C ALA A 41 -16.11 -8.69 -18.49
N TRP A 42 -16.44 -9.99 -18.44
CA TRP A 42 -17.12 -10.69 -19.53
C TRP A 42 -18.63 -10.49 -19.56
N PHE A 43 -19.30 -10.72 -18.43
CA PHE A 43 -20.76 -10.84 -18.35
C PHE A 43 -21.46 -9.53 -17.98
N VAL A 44 -20.78 -8.60 -17.31
CA VAL A 44 -21.37 -7.31 -16.97
C VAL A 44 -21.46 -6.44 -18.22
N ALA A 45 -22.50 -5.61 -18.30
CA ALA A 45 -22.69 -4.67 -19.41
C ALA A 45 -21.46 -3.76 -19.58
N PRO A 46 -21.06 -3.38 -20.81
CA PRO A 46 -19.81 -2.66 -21.08
C PRO A 46 -19.61 -1.37 -20.27
N GLY A 47 -20.67 -0.66 -19.90
CA GLY A 47 -20.57 0.56 -19.08
C GLY A 47 -20.28 0.32 -17.60
N TRP A 48 -20.54 -0.89 -17.09
CA TRP A 48 -20.41 -1.27 -15.68
C TRP A 48 -19.32 -2.31 -15.44
N SER A 49 -18.84 -2.98 -16.50
CA SER A 49 -17.86 -4.07 -16.39
C SER A 49 -16.54 -3.62 -15.77
N TYR A 50 -16.08 -2.41 -16.08
CA TYR A 50 -14.88 -1.84 -15.49
C TYR A 50 -15.05 -1.54 -13.99
N ILE A 51 -16.19 -0.98 -13.59
CA ILE A 51 -16.52 -0.71 -12.19
C ILE A 51 -16.59 -2.03 -11.41
N ALA A 52 -17.27 -3.03 -11.97
CA ALA A 52 -17.39 -4.35 -11.37
C ALA A 52 -16.03 -5.05 -11.24
N ALA A 53 -15.21 -5.03 -12.30
CA ALA A 53 -13.85 -5.61 -12.27
C ALA A 53 -12.97 -4.93 -11.22
N SER A 54 -13.03 -3.60 -11.12
CA SER A 54 -12.30 -2.82 -10.12
C SER A 54 -12.75 -3.15 -8.69
N ALA A 55 -14.06 -3.26 -8.46
CA ALA A 55 -14.62 -3.63 -7.16
C ALA A 55 -14.22 -5.06 -6.75
N VAL A 56 -14.23 -6.01 -7.68
CA VAL A 56 -13.79 -7.39 -7.40
C VAL A 56 -12.28 -7.44 -7.14
N LEU A 57 -11.47 -6.66 -7.85
CA LEU A 57 -10.03 -6.59 -7.61
C LEU A 57 -9.71 -5.97 -6.24
N LEU A 58 -10.44 -4.93 -5.83
CA LEU A 58 -10.35 -4.38 -4.47
C LEU A 58 -10.75 -5.41 -3.41
N ALA A 59 -11.85 -6.14 -3.63
CA ALA A 59 -12.28 -7.20 -2.74
C ALA A 59 -11.23 -8.33 -2.64
N PHE A 60 -10.59 -8.69 -3.75
CA PHE A 60 -9.48 -9.64 -3.76
C PHE A 60 -8.31 -9.17 -2.88
N LEU A 61 -7.88 -7.92 -3.04
CA LEU A 61 -6.80 -7.35 -2.21
C LEU A 61 -7.19 -7.27 -0.74
N ALA A 62 -8.45 -6.95 -0.42
CA ALA A 62 -8.94 -6.93 0.95
C ALA A 62 -8.97 -8.34 1.57
N VAL A 63 -9.42 -9.37 0.82
CA VAL A 63 -9.39 -10.76 1.28
C VAL A 63 -7.96 -11.25 1.46
N LEU A 64 -7.03 -10.85 0.58
CA LEU A 64 -5.60 -11.16 0.72
C LEU A 64 -5.01 -10.50 1.97
N GLY A 65 -5.37 -9.24 2.24
CA GLY A 65 -5.04 -8.56 3.50
C GLY A 65 -5.55 -9.34 4.70
N GLN A 66 -6.84 -9.71 4.69
CA GLN A 66 -7.48 -10.44 5.78
C GLN A 66 -6.85 -11.81 6.00
N SER A 67 -6.47 -12.52 4.93
CA SER A 67 -5.92 -13.88 5.02
C SER A 67 -4.48 -13.92 5.54
N ILE A 68 -3.67 -12.94 5.17
CA ILE A 68 -2.25 -12.90 5.56
C ILE A 68 -2.06 -12.16 6.89
N THR A 69 -2.78 -11.06 7.11
CA THR A 69 -2.53 -10.14 8.25
C THR A 69 -3.66 -10.09 9.27
N GLY A 70 -4.81 -10.71 8.99
CA GLY A 70 -5.97 -10.69 9.87
C GLY A 70 -6.81 -9.42 9.81
N THR A 71 -6.53 -8.49 8.89
CA THR A 71 -7.31 -7.26 8.65
C THR A 71 -7.47 -6.99 7.14
N PRO A 72 -8.63 -6.50 6.66
CA PRO A 72 -8.84 -6.24 5.24
C PRO A 72 -7.92 -5.13 4.70
N PHE A 73 -7.39 -4.27 5.57
CA PHE A 73 -6.44 -3.22 5.20
C PHE A 73 -4.98 -3.68 5.19
N GLY A 74 -4.73 -4.98 5.41
CA GLY A 74 -3.41 -5.58 5.54
C GLY A 74 -2.40 -5.20 4.46
N VAL A 75 -2.87 -5.07 3.21
CA VAL A 75 -2.01 -4.70 2.07
C VAL A 75 -1.43 -3.29 2.22
N LEU A 76 -2.12 -2.40 2.93
CA LEU A 76 -1.69 -1.02 3.20
C LEU A 76 -0.73 -0.91 4.38
N ILE A 77 -0.64 -1.96 5.22
CA ILE A 77 0.13 -1.96 6.45
C ILE A 77 1.59 -2.32 6.14
N SER A 78 2.51 -1.55 6.69
CA SER A 78 3.96 -1.77 6.57
C SER A 78 4.49 -2.72 7.66
N GLU A 79 5.76 -3.08 7.55
CA GLU A 79 6.51 -3.84 8.57
C GLU A 79 6.65 -3.12 9.92
N ARG A 80 6.27 -1.83 9.98
CA ARG A 80 6.19 -1.04 11.22
C ARG A 80 4.79 -1.03 11.83
N ASN A 81 3.88 -1.86 11.33
CA ASN A 81 2.47 -1.90 11.74
C ASN A 81 1.73 -0.56 11.57
N ILE A 82 2.21 0.33 10.71
CA ILE A 82 1.55 1.58 10.34
C ILE A 82 1.05 1.51 8.90
N MET A 83 -0.07 2.16 8.59
CA MET A 83 -0.54 2.28 7.20
C MET A 83 0.38 3.21 6.39
N SER A 84 0.71 2.80 5.15
CA SER A 84 1.62 3.54 4.28
C SER A 84 0.90 4.18 3.09
N LEU A 85 1.18 5.46 2.87
CA LEU A 85 0.72 6.18 1.69
C LEU A 85 1.27 5.58 0.39
N SER A 86 2.52 5.13 0.36
CA SER A 86 3.11 4.53 -0.84
C SER A 86 2.44 3.20 -1.22
N ARG A 87 2.02 2.40 -0.23
CA ARG A 87 1.25 1.17 -0.45
C ARG A 87 -0.15 1.47 -0.96
N PHE A 88 -0.79 2.51 -0.42
CA PHE A 88 -2.09 2.99 -0.92
C PHE A 88 -2.02 3.40 -2.40
N GLN A 89 -0.98 4.13 -2.80
CA GLN A 89 -0.80 4.54 -4.21
C GLN A 89 -0.57 3.33 -5.11
N ALA A 90 0.27 2.37 -4.69
CA ALA A 90 0.52 1.16 -5.45
C ALA A 90 -0.76 0.33 -5.65
N VAL A 91 -1.56 0.17 -4.59
CA VAL A 91 -2.87 -0.50 -4.66
C VAL A 91 -3.83 0.25 -5.60
N THR A 92 -3.90 1.57 -5.48
CA THR A 92 -4.78 2.41 -6.31
C THR A 92 -4.45 2.27 -7.78
N TRP A 93 -3.19 2.45 -8.17
CA TRP A 93 -2.76 2.32 -9.57
C TRP A 93 -2.92 0.90 -10.08
N THR A 94 -2.63 -0.11 -9.25
CA THR A 94 -2.87 -1.52 -9.60
C THR A 94 -4.33 -1.75 -9.94
N VAL A 95 -5.26 -1.30 -9.10
CA VAL A 95 -6.69 -1.49 -9.33
C VAL A 95 -7.14 -0.79 -10.61
N VAL A 96 -6.83 0.50 -10.74
CA VAL A 96 -7.29 1.34 -11.84
C VAL A 96 -6.79 0.82 -13.19
N VAL A 97 -5.49 0.50 -13.28
CA VAL A 97 -4.85 0.11 -14.55
C VAL A 97 -5.16 -1.34 -14.90
N VAL A 98 -5.02 -2.29 -13.96
CA VAL A 98 -5.23 -3.71 -14.25
C VAL A 98 -6.70 -3.99 -14.59
N ALA A 99 -7.65 -3.40 -13.86
CA ALA A 99 -9.06 -3.57 -14.19
C ALA A 99 -9.42 -2.91 -15.54
N GLY A 100 -8.78 -1.79 -15.88
CA GLY A 100 -9.04 -1.06 -17.13
C GLY A 100 -8.54 -1.86 -18.33
N TYR A 101 -7.27 -2.28 -18.26
CA TYR A 101 -6.65 -3.14 -19.26
C TYR A 101 -7.45 -4.44 -19.46
N LEU A 102 -7.78 -5.14 -18.36
CA LEU A 102 -8.58 -6.36 -18.43
C LEU A 102 -9.92 -6.13 -19.13
N THR A 103 -10.64 -5.08 -18.76
CA THR A 103 -11.97 -4.81 -19.32
C THR A 103 -11.89 -4.46 -20.81
N MET A 104 -10.89 -3.68 -21.22
CA MET A 104 -10.67 -3.36 -22.64
C MET A 104 -10.32 -4.61 -23.47
N VAL A 105 -9.43 -5.47 -22.97
CA VAL A 105 -9.06 -6.73 -23.64
C VAL A 105 -10.29 -7.62 -23.80
N ILE A 106 -11.08 -7.81 -22.75
CA ILE A 106 -12.29 -8.64 -22.82
C ILE A 106 -13.32 -8.05 -23.79
N ALA A 107 -13.49 -6.73 -23.81
CA ALA A 107 -14.37 -6.08 -24.78
C ALA A 107 -13.91 -6.32 -26.24
N ARG A 108 -12.60 -6.28 -26.51
CA ARG A 108 -12.02 -6.60 -27.82
C ARG A 108 -12.19 -8.06 -28.21
N VAL A 109 -12.00 -8.99 -27.26
CA VAL A 109 -12.26 -10.41 -27.48
C VAL A 109 -13.72 -10.62 -27.88
N LYS A 110 -14.67 -10.02 -27.15
CA LYS A 110 -16.11 -10.10 -27.47
C LYS A 110 -16.46 -9.49 -28.83
N ALA A 111 -15.72 -8.47 -29.26
CA ALA A 111 -15.87 -7.85 -30.57
C ALA A 111 -15.13 -8.61 -31.70
N ASN A 112 -14.53 -9.77 -31.42
CA ASN A 112 -13.69 -10.53 -32.36
C ASN A 112 -12.58 -9.68 -33.01
N THR A 113 -12.04 -8.72 -32.27
CA THR A 113 -10.94 -7.87 -32.76
C THR A 113 -9.66 -8.70 -32.87
N PRO A 114 -8.95 -8.67 -34.02
CA PRO A 114 -7.63 -9.29 -34.14
C PRO A 114 -6.67 -8.74 -33.08
N ASN A 115 -5.76 -9.58 -32.58
CA ASN A 115 -4.80 -9.20 -31.53
C ASN A 115 -5.47 -8.51 -30.34
N ALA A 116 -6.53 -9.12 -29.77
CA ALA A 116 -7.35 -8.49 -28.72
C ALA A 116 -6.58 -8.08 -27.44
N VAL A 117 -5.42 -8.69 -27.19
CA VAL A 117 -4.53 -8.35 -26.07
C VAL A 117 -3.65 -7.12 -26.33
N ASP A 118 -3.59 -6.65 -27.57
CA ASP A 118 -2.77 -5.50 -28.00
C ASP A 118 -3.48 -4.17 -27.69
N VAL A 119 -3.69 -3.92 -26.39
CA VAL A 119 -4.16 -2.64 -25.85
C VAL A 119 -2.94 -1.83 -25.44
N ALA A 120 -2.70 -0.72 -26.13
CA ALA A 120 -1.53 0.12 -25.88
C ALA A 120 -1.62 0.81 -24.50
N ILE A 121 -0.50 0.86 -23.80
CA ILE A 121 -0.34 1.59 -22.53
C ILE A 121 0.49 2.83 -22.82
N PRO A 122 -0.08 4.05 -22.71
CA PRO A 122 0.65 5.29 -22.96
C PRO A 122 1.87 5.45 -22.06
N GLN A 123 2.88 6.17 -22.55
CA GLN A 123 4.14 6.37 -21.83
C GLN A 123 3.93 7.14 -20.51
N GLU A 124 2.98 8.06 -20.50
CA GLU A 124 2.59 8.89 -19.36
C GLU A 124 2.06 8.02 -18.21
N LEU A 125 1.34 6.95 -18.53
CA LEU A 125 0.87 5.98 -17.54
C LEU A 125 2.03 5.14 -16.99
N TRP A 126 2.99 4.75 -17.84
CA TRP A 126 4.22 4.10 -17.38
C TRP A 126 5.01 4.99 -16.42
N TRP A 127 5.10 6.28 -16.70
CA TRP A 127 5.73 7.24 -15.79
C TRP A 127 4.99 7.32 -14.46
N ALA A 128 3.66 7.48 -14.47
CA ALA A 128 2.87 7.53 -13.24
C ALA A 128 3.03 6.26 -12.38
N MET A 129 2.94 5.08 -12.98
CA MET A 129 3.14 3.80 -12.28
C MET A 129 4.59 3.61 -11.81
N GLY A 130 5.57 4.03 -12.63
CA GLY A 130 6.99 3.99 -12.28
C GLY A 130 7.30 4.86 -11.07
N ILE A 131 6.81 6.10 -11.06
CA ILE A 131 6.97 7.05 -9.95
C ILE A 131 6.36 6.48 -8.64
N ALA A 132 5.18 5.87 -8.72
CA ALA A 132 4.55 5.21 -7.57
C ALA A 132 5.38 4.02 -7.07
N SER A 133 5.89 3.18 -7.97
CA SER A 133 6.71 2.01 -7.64
C SER A 133 8.05 2.42 -7.02
N THR A 134 8.72 3.43 -7.59
CA THR A 134 9.95 4.01 -7.04
C THR A 134 9.73 4.56 -5.64
N SER A 135 8.57 5.13 -5.35
CA SER A 135 8.28 5.65 -4.01
C SER A 135 7.97 4.56 -2.99
N LEU A 136 7.33 3.47 -3.42
CA LEU A 136 7.13 2.28 -2.61
C LEU A 136 8.48 1.66 -2.17
N LEU A 137 9.39 1.45 -3.11
CA LEU A 137 10.70 0.86 -2.84
C LEU A 137 11.68 1.85 -2.20
N GLY A 138 11.67 3.10 -2.69
CA GLY A 138 12.54 4.18 -2.23
C GLY A 138 12.29 4.57 -0.78
N THR A 139 11.02 4.60 -0.34
CA THR A 139 10.70 4.85 1.07
C THR A 139 11.39 3.82 1.97
N SER A 140 11.29 2.52 1.67
CA SER A 140 11.90 1.47 2.49
C SER A 140 13.43 1.58 2.55
N LEU A 141 14.08 1.91 1.43
CA LEU A 141 15.52 2.10 1.37
C LEU A 141 15.99 3.31 2.19
N LEU A 142 15.30 4.45 2.04
CA LEU A 142 15.58 5.67 2.79
C LEU A 142 15.40 5.48 4.30
N LEU A 143 14.33 4.79 4.69
CA LEU A 143 14.02 4.52 6.10
C LEU A 143 14.98 3.51 6.72
N SER A 144 15.59 2.61 5.94
CA SER A 144 16.52 1.60 6.46
C SER A 144 17.72 2.22 7.18
N GLY A 145 18.27 3.33 6.68
CA GLY A 145 19.36 4.05 7.35
C GLY A 145 18.96 4.71 8.67
N LYS A 146 17.66 4.89 8.93
CA LYS A 146 17.14 5.43 10.20
C LYS A 146 16.89 4.34 11.25
N ARG A 147 16.86 3.06 10.85
CA ARG A 147 16.70 1.92 11.76
C ARG A 147 17.92 1.70 12.66
N SER A 148 19.09 2.17 12.25
CA SER A 148 20.34 2.13 13.03
C SER A 148 20.61 3.40 13.84
N LYS A 149 19.64 4.31 13.95
CA LYS A 149 19.79 5.54 14.73
C LYS A 149 19.01 5.47 16.03
N THR A 150 19.51 6.17 17.05
CA THR A 150 18.82 6.32 18.33
C THR A 150 18.20 7.72 18.42
N PRO A 151 16.87 7.83 18.58
CA PRO A 151 16.20 9.14 18.71
C PRO A 151 16.60 9.83 20.02
N ASP A 152 16.52 11.16 20.05
CA ASP A 152 16.71 11.93 21.29
C ASP A 152 15.64 11.55 22.33
N ALA A 153 16.04 11.43 23.60
CA ALA A 153 15.13 11.09 24.70
C ALA A 153 13.98 12.11 24.79
N ARG A 154 14.28 13.40 24.53
CA ARG A 154 13.25 14.45 24.50
C ARG A 154 12.20 14.24 23.42
N ALA A 155 12.60 13.70 22.26
CA ALA A 155 11.68 13.39 21.18
C ALA A 155 10.75 12.22 21.59
N VAL A 156 11.29 11.21 22.28
CA VAL A 156 10.50 10.10 22.82
C VAL A 156 9.48 10.61 23.85
N ASP A 157 9.93 11.42 24.81
CA ASP A 157 9.07 11.95 25.88
C ASP A 157 7.96 12.86 25.34
N ALA A 158 8.28 13.73 24.37
CA ALA A 158 7.29 14.58 23.72
C ALA A 158 6.25 13.78 22.95
N THR A 159 6.68 12.71 22.27
CA THR A 159 5.79 11.83 21.49
C THR A 159 4.89 11.01 22.41
N ALA A 160 5.45 10.48 23.50
CA ALA A 160 4.71 9.80 24.55
C ALA A 160 3.56 10.67 25.08
N ALA A 161 3.84 11.94 25.37
CA ALA A 161 2.83 12.88 25.82
C ALA A 161 1.75 13.17 24.77
N GLN A 162 2.13 13.31 23.48
CA GLN A 162 1.19 13.65 22.41
C GLN A 162 0.31 12.47 21.98
N LEU A 163 0.85 11.25 21.98
CA LEU A 163 0.13 10.03 21.62
C LEU A 163 -0.61 9.39 22.82
N ALA A 164 -0.40 9.91 24.04
CA ALA A 164 -0.86 9.30 25.28
C ALA A 164 -0.38 7.85 25.46
N GLU A 165 0.86 7.58 25.05
CA GLU A 165 1.54 6.28 25.15
C GLU A 165 2.73 6.38 26.12
N PRO A 166 3.00 5.37 26.95
CA PRO A 166 4.15 5.43 27.85
C PRO A 166 5.47 5.37 27.05
N PRO A 167 6.52 6.13 27.45
CA PRO A 167 7.82 6.13 26.75
C PRO A 167 8.48 4.75 26.61
N SER A 168 8.19 3.84 27.56
CA SER A 168 8.67 2.45 27.51
C SER A 168 8.06 1.66 26.35
N GLU A 169 6.79 1.91 26.00
CA GLU A 169 6.15 1.25 24.86
C GLU A 169 6.69 1.80 23.54
N ILE A 170 6.84 3.12 23.40
CA ILE A 170 7.48 3.72 22.22
C ILE A 170 8.88 3.16 22.02
N ASN A 171 9.68 3.05 23.09
CA ASN A 171 11.02 2.45 23.01
C ASN A 171 11.02 0.96 22.68
N ALA A 172 10.01 0.21 23.12
CA ALA A 172 9.90 -1.20 22.83
C ALA A 172 9.48 -1.48 21.37
N GLN A 173 8.68 -0.61 20.77
CA GLN A 173 8.15 -0.82 19.41
C GLN A 173 8.97 -0.14 18.31
N ARG A 174 9.62 1.00 18.61
CA ARG A 174 10.37 1.77 17.61
C ARG A 174 11.41 0.92 16.89
N GLN A 175 11.63 1.21 15.61
CA GLN A 175 12.69 0.62 14.81
C GLN A 175 13.76 1.69 14.55
N GLY A 176 14.73 1.80 15.47
CA GLY A 176 15.69 2.90 15.46
C GLY A 176 15.00 4.24 15.78
N ALA A 177 15.17 5.24 14.92
CA ALA A 177 14.50 6.55 15.02
C ALA A 177 13.05 6.53 14.51
N LEU A 178 12.60 5.40 13.95
CA LEU A 178 11.28 5.28 13.33
C LEU A 178 10.22 4.85 14.35
N TYR A 179 9.07 5.53 14.32
CA TYR A 179 7.90 5.09 15.07
C TYR A 179 7.29 3.84 14.41
N ALA A 180 6.68 3.00 15.24
CA ALA A 180 5.98 1.78 14.84
C ALA A 180 4.89 1.46 15.86
N ASN A 181 3.76 0.94 15.38
CA ASN A 181 2.67 0.50 16.24
C ASN A 181 2.98 -0.88 16.85
N LYS A 182 2.36 -1.16 18.00
CA LYS A 182 2.52 -2.43 18.75
C LYS A 182 2.11 -3.66 17.93
N GLY A 183 0.99 -3.58 17.22
CA GLY A 183 0.55 -4.66 16.35
C GLY A 183 -0.17 -4.15 15.11
N ILE A 184 -0.36 -5.05 14.13
CA ILE A 184 -1.05 -4.78 12.86
C ILE A 184 -2.46 -4.20 13.10
N GLN A 185 -3.13 -4.62 14.18
CA GLN A 185 -4.49 -4.16 14.51
C GLN A 185 -4.54 -2.70 15.00
N ASP A 186 -3.40 -2.15 15.40
CA ASP A 186 -3.28 -0.76 15.84
C ASP A 186 -3.03 0.21 14.67
N ALA A 187 -2.83 -0.31 13.44
CA ALA A 187 -2.66 0.49 12.24
C ALA A 187 -3.92 1.32 11.94
N ARG A 188 -3.75 2.62 11.72
CA ARG A 188 -4.85 3.56 11.47
C ARG A 188 -4.68 4.25 10.12
N ILE A 189 -5.80 4.67 9.53
CA ILE A 189 -5.79 5.48 8.31
C ILE A 189 -5.03 6.80 8.52
N SER A 190 -5.08 7.36 9.74
CA SER A 190 -4.31 8.56 10.10
C SER A 190 -2.81 8.41 9.90
N ASP A 191 -2.26 7.19 10.03
CA ASP A 191 -0.83 6.92 9.89
C ASP A 191 -0.31 7.30 8.49
N MET A 192 -1.18 7.25 7.48
CA MET A 192 -0.85 7.65 6.10
C MET A 192 -0.55 9.15 5.97
N PHE A 193 -0.96 9.95 6.96
CA PHE A 193 -0.83 11.41 6.96
C PHE A 193 0.10 11.92 8.06
N GLN A 194 0.64 11.03 8.88
CA GLN A 194 1.50 11.36 10.01
C GLN A 194 2.99 11.22 9.66
N GLY A 195 3.86 11.83 10.45
CA GLY A 195 5.31 11.64 10.33
C GLY A 195 5.75 10.17 10.55
N ASP A 196 6.93 9.80 10.04
CA ASP A 196 7.46 8.43 10.16
C ASP A 196 8.37 8.20 11.35
N GLU A 197 8.88 9.28 11.93
CA GLU A 197 9.88 9.25 12.97
C GLU A 197 9.25 9.49 14.33
N VAL A 198 9.92 9.02 15.39
CA VAL A 198 9.46 9.31 16.76
C VAL A 198 9.25 10.81 16.92
N GLY A 199 10.19 11.65 16.50
CA GLY A 199 10.08 13.10 16.69
C GLY A 199 8.97 13.83 15.90
N ASN A 200 8.31 13.20 14.93
CA ASN A 200 7.25 13.85 14.14
C ASN A 200 5.98 13.01 13.90
N THR A 201 5.90 11.77 14.41
CA THR A 201 4.76 10.87 14.17
C THR A 201 3.44 11.41 14.71
N ALA A 202 3.47 12.19 15.78
CA ALA A 202 2.28 12.83 16.34
C ALA A 202 1.80 14.06 15.53
N GLN A 203 2.50 14.42 14.44
CA GLN A 203 2.20 15.58 13.62
C GLN A 203 1.76 15.17 12.21
N ILE A 204 0.96 16.03 11.57
CA ILE A 204 0.58 15.88 10.17
C ILE A 204 1.78 16.19 9.27
N ASP A 205 2.10 15.26 8.38
CA ASP A 205 3.09 15.43 7.32
C ASP A 205 2.40 16.03 6.08
N LEU A 206 2.66 17.32 5.84
CA LEU A 206 2.09 18.05 4.70
C LEU A 206 2.49 17.44 3.35
N ALA A 207 3.70 16.87 3.23
CA ALA A 207 4.14 16.26 1.98
C ALA A 207 3.33 14.99 1.69
N LYS A 208 3.01 14.19 2.71
CA LYS A 208 2.09 13.05 2.58
C LYS A 208 0.68 13.49 2.19
N VAL A 209 0.17 14.55 2.81
CA VAL A 209 -1.17 15.09 2.48
C VAL A 209 -1.25 15.55 1.03
N GLN A 210 -0.28 16.36 0.58
CA GLN A 210 -0.21 16.84 -0.80
C GLN A 210 -0.12 15.66 -1.80
N MET A 211 0.73 14.69 -1.50
CA MET A 211 0.94 13.51 -2.34
C MET A 211 -0.31 12.63 -2.42
N PHE A 212 -1.04 12.48 -1.31
CA PHE A 212 -2.34 11.81 -1.30
C PHE A 212 -3.34 12.51 -2.22
N TYR A 213 -3.50 13.83 -2.09
CA TYR A 213 -4.46 14.59 -2.90
C TYR A 213 -4.16 14.49 -4.40
N PHE A 214 -2.90 14.66 -4.83
CA PHE A 214 -2.56 14.52 -6.23
C PHE A 214 -2.81 13.10 -6.76
N THR A 215 -2.50 12.08 -5.97
CA THR A 215 -2.79 10.70 -6.36
C THR A 215 -4.30 10.46 -6.46
N ALA A 216 -5.08 10.92 -5.48
CA ALA A 216 -6.52 10.72 -5.46
C ALA A 216 -7.21 11.41 -6.66
N ILE A 217 -6.83 12.65 -6.96
CA ILE A 217 -7.34 13.38 -8.13
C ILE A 217 -6.97 12.62 -9.40
N ALA A 218 -5.69 12.28 -9.59
CA ALA A 218 -5.23 11.55 -10.77
C ALA A 218 -5.98 10.22 -10.96
N ALA A 219 -6.10 9.42 -9.89
CA ALA A 219 -6.76 8.13 -9.93
C ALA A 219 -8.25 8.24 -10.27
N VAL A 220 -8.97 9.20 -9.66
CA VAL A 220 -10.40 9.40 -9.92
C VAL A 220 -10.63 9.89 -11.35
N THR A 221 -9.89 10.92 -11.79
CA THR A 221 -10.05 11.44 -13.16
C THR A 221 -9.71 10.37 -14.20
N TYR A 222 -8.66 9.58 -13.95
CA TYR A 222 -8.24 8.52 -14.87
C TYR A 222 -9.22 7.34 -14.90
N PHE A 223 -9.78 6.96 -13.74
CA PHE A 223 -10.83 5.95 -13.65
C PHE A 223 -12.06 6.36 -14.47
N VAL A 224 -12.48 7.62 -14.37
CA VAL A 224 -13.60 8.16 -15.16
C VAL A 224 -13.27 8.13 -16.65
N ASP A 225 -12.04 8.52 -17.03
CA ASP A 225 -11.64 8.54 -18.45
C ASP A 225 -11.60 7.13 -19.07
N ILE A 226 -11.06 6.13 -18.35
CA ILE A 226 -11.13 4.72 -18.75
C ILE A 226 -12.58 4.27 -18.93
N SER A 227 -13.44 4.61 -17.96
CA SER A 227 -14.88 4.26 -18.02
C SER A 227 -15.54 4.84 -19.27
N MET A 228 -15.26 6.11 -19.57
CA MET A 228 -15.80 6.80 -20.74
C MET A 228 -15.21 6.25 -22.06
N ALA A 229 -13.93 5.91 -22.10
CA ALA A 229 -13.30 5.28 -23.25
C ALA A 229 -13.95 3.92 -23.58
N ILE A 230 -14.16 3.08 -22.58
CA ILE A 230 -14.84 1.78 -22.73
C ILE A 230 -16.29 1.97 -23.21
N GLN A 231 -17.03 2.91 -22.63
CA GLN A 231 -18.41 3.21 -23.05
C GLN A 231 -18.50 3.69 -24.51
N ARG A 232 -17.49 4.43 -24.99
CA ARG A 232 -17.40 4.89 -26.38
C ARG A 232 -16.88 3.82 -27.35
N GLY A 233 -16.42 2.67 -26.85
CA GLY A 233 -15.78 1.64 -27.67
C GLY A 233 -14.35 1.97 -28.09
N SER A 234 -13.69 2.93 -27.43
CA SER A 234 -12.26 3.22 -27.63
C SER A 234 -11.44 2.22 -26.83
N LEU A 235 -11.10 1.09 -27.46
CA LEU A 235 -10.47 -0.06 -26.82
C LEU A 235 -9.01 -0.28 -27.26
N THR A 236 -8.47 0.55 -28.16
CA THR A 236 -7.14 0.36 -28.75
C THR A 236 -6.00 0.72 -27.80
N SER A 237 -6.25 1.66 -26.90
CA SER A 237 -5.29 2.14 -25.91
C SER A 237 -6.00 2.52 -24.62
N LEU A 238 -5.28 2.45 -23.50
CA LEU A 238 -5.68 3.17 -22.30
C LEU A 238 -5.58 4.69 -22.56
N PRO A 239 -6.38 5.52 -21.87
CA PRO A 239 -6.29 6.96 -22.03
C PRO A 239 -4.92 7.50 -21.63
N GLU A 240 -4.51 8.59 -22.25
CA GLU A 240 -3.27 9.29 -21.92
C GLU A 240 -3.47 10.16 -20.67
N LEU A 241 -2.46 10.24 -19.82
CA LEU A 241 -2.43 11.23 -18.75
C LEU A 241 -1.82 12.52 -19.29
N SER A 242 -2.37 13.68 -18.92
CA SER A 242 -1.76 14.95 -19.32
C SER A 242 -0.33 15.06 -18.78
N GLU A 243 0.60 15.59 -19.57
CA GLU A 243 1.99 15.84 -19.15
C GLU A 243 2.07 16.66 -17.86
N GLY A 244 1.21 17.68 -17.72
CA GLY A 244 1.14 18.50 -16.51
C GLY A 244 0.77 17.70 -15.26
N LEU A 245 -0.15 16.73 -15.36
CA LEU A 245 -0.50 15.84 -14.26
C LEU A 245 0.65 14.91 -13.89
N VAL A 246 1.35 14.35 -14.89
CA VAL A 246 2.55 13.52 -14.66
C VAL A 246 3.65 14.34 -13.99
N ALA A 247 3.87 15.58 -14.43
CA ALA A 247 4.83 16.50 -13.84
C ALA A 247 4.47 16.84 -12.38
N LEU A 248 3.20 17.10 -12.08
CA LEU A 248 2.72 17.33 -10.71
C LEU A 248 2.94 16.10 -9.82
N LEU A 249 2.66 14.90 -10.32
CA LEU A 249 2.95 13.66 -9.61
C LEU A 249 4.46 13.52 -9.36
N ALA A 250 5.29 13.71 -10.39
CA ALA A 250 6.76 13.62 -10.26
C ALA A 250 7.30 14.59 -9.20
N ILE A 251 6.88 15.87 -9.23
CA ILE A 251 7.29 16.88 -8.26
C ILE A 251 6.81 16.51 -6.85
N SER A 252 5.55 16.07 -6.71
CA SER A 252 5.01 15.68 -5.41
C SER A 252 5.73 14.47 -4.81
N HIS A 253 6.10 13.49 -5.63
CA HIS A 253 6.86 12.32 -5.20
C HIS A 253 8.30 12.68 -4.84
N GLY A 254 8.94 13.57 -5.60
CA GLY A 254 10.26 14.11 -5.28
C GLY A 254 10.26 14.84 -3.94
N GLY A 255 9.31 15.75 -3.73
CA GLY A 255 9.16 16.46 -2.45
C GLY A 255 8.90 15.53 -1.27
N TYR A 256 8.04 14.52 -1.46
CA TYR A 256 7.80 13.48 -0.46
C TYR A 256 9.05 12.65 -0.14
N LEU A 257 9.84 12.23 -1.13
CA LEU A 257 11.06 11.47 -0.86
C LEU A 257 12.13 12.33 -0.19
N VAL A 258 12.23 13.61 -0.55
CA VAL A 258 13.14 14.56 0.10
C VAL A 258 12.75 14.75 1.57
N SER A 259 11.46 14.89 1.90
CA SER A 259 11.02 15.00 3.31
C SER A 259 11.33 13.74 4.13
N LYS A 260 11.52 12.58 3.50
CA LYS A 260 11.96 11.35 4.19
C LYS A 260 13.43 11.36 4.55
N THR A 261 14.25 12.22 3.94
CA THR A 261 15.70 12.27 4.19
C THR A 261 16.05 13.12 5.40
N THR A 262 15.23 14.10 5.74
CA THR A 262 15.42 14.97 6.91
C THR A 262 15.27 14.17 8.20
N ASP A 263 16.13 14.43 9.19
CA ASP A 263 16.09 13.80 10.51
C ASP A 263 15.17 14.60 11.42
N HIS A 264 14.08 13.98 11.85
CA HIS A 264 13.06 14.63 12.67
C HIS A 264 13.15 14.25 14.15
N SER A 265 14.00 13.28 14.51
CA SER A 265 14.18 12.80 15.88
C SER A 265 15.47 13.29 16.53
N ASN A 266 16.22 14.19 15.85
CA ASN A 266 17.56 14.63 16.25
C ASN A 266 18.45 13.43 16.62
N SER A 267 18.40 12.40 15.78
CA SER A 267 18.89 11.08 16.12
C SER A 267 20.40 10.93 15.93
N LYS A 268 21.03 10.17 16.82
CA LYS A 268 22.48 9.89 16.80
C LYS A 268 22.76 8.50 16.23
N PRO A 269 23.94 8.27 15.61
CA PRO A 269 24.39 6.91 15.31
C PRO A 269 24.38 6.08 16.59
N SER A 270 23.86 4.86 16.51
CA SER A 270 23.89 3.87 17.60
C SER A 270 25.31 3.44 17.92
#